data_AF-A0AAU7IV68-F1
#
_entry.id   AF-A0AAU7IV68-F1
#
_cell.length_a   1.000
_cell.length_b   1.000
_cell.length_c   1.000
_cell.angle_alpha   90.00
_cell.angle_beta   90.00
_cell.angle_gamma   90.00
#
_symmetry.space_group_name_H-M   'P 1'
#
loop_
_entity.id
_entity.type
_entity.pdbx_description
1 polymer ?
#
loop_
_entity_poly.entity_id
_entity_poly.type
_entity_poly.pdbx_seq_one_letter_code
_entity_poly.pdbx_strand_id
1 'polypeptide(L)'
;MNIVHYAAIGAVAFVVVLTILVINIIKLKSARADAAEKAAKLERYATITNAETEAERIVNAAKQTAEELIIDSQNNLDEAKAVATKTIAASEKDAKSITQRAEDILSDARLAAKRMNAEALTAVETQRVKRTEIEKQIDELRKSYREKKITYDELEEALSIYKDDMEFADMGFYAPHFDFETSASFQNAIKACRERQKNLLRDKTEFGAIHCPTEWTVGGSKSEGRKMTTRGIQMTARAFNGECDAAIANCTFKNVYQMEQRIYKAFDALNKMNEVNQIYINRAFLDLKLDELRLTHEYRLKKQEEREEQREIRAQMAEEKRAQAEIDRALREAEDEERRAQKALDKARKEMESKLAQMTAEQVEKHQAKVSELEHALEEALLKGQKALSMAQQTKRGHVYVISNIGSFGDDVFKIGMTRRLDPQDRVDELGSASVPFLFDVHAMIFSEDAPAMESMLHQRFNEQRTNLVNKRKEFFNVKLSDIKDAVFEIAGNDVDFIETATAQHYYETKAIRKQKADIISVVPQEEKLPRFADAI
;
A
#
# COMPACT_ATOMS: atom_id res chain seq x y z
N MET A 1 -9.26 -218.81 -69.68
CA MET A 1 -10.62 -218.22 -69.63
C MET A 1 -10.60 -217.10 -68.59
N ASN A 2 -11.22 -215.97 -68.93
CA ASN A 2 -11.22 -214.68 -68.23
C ASN A 2 -11.34 -214.72 -66.69
N ILE A 3 -10.90 -213.64 -66.02
CA ILE A 3 -11.31 -213.12 -64.67
C ILE A 3 -10.25 -213.11 -63.55
N VAL A 4 -9.09 -213.78 -63.68
CA VAL A 4 -8.20 -213.98 -62.50
C VAL A 4 -7.23 -212.81 -62.16
N HIS A 5 -7.09 -211.75 -62.97
CA HIS A 5 -6.04 -210.73 -62.75
C HIS A 5 -6.49 -209.37 -62.16
N TYR A 6 -7.78 -209.13 -61.95
CA TYR A 6 -8.25 -207.84 -61.41
C TYR A 6 -8.47 -207.78 -59.88
N ALA A 7 -8.37 -208.89 -59.16
CA ALA A 7 -8.58 -208.91 -57.70
C ALA A 7 -7.33 -208.55 -56.87
N ALA A 8 -6.12 -208.76 -57.40
CA ALA A 8 -4.88 -208.55 -56.64
C ALA A 8 -4.42 -207.08 -56.58
N ILE A 9 -4.85 -206.24 -57.53
CA ILE A 9 -4.42 -204.84 -57.64
C ILE A 9 -5.24 -203.92 -56.71
N GLY A 10 -6.47 -204.31 -56.35
CA GLY A 10 -7.32 -203.51 -55.45
C GLY A 10 -6.89 -203.49 -53.98
N ALA A 11 -6.23 -204.53 -53.48
CA ALA A 11 -5.84 -204.62 -52.07
C ALA A 11 -4.62 -203.76 -51.72
N VAL A 12 -3.68 -203.57 -52.66
CA VAL A 12 -2.45 -202.79 -52.42
C VAL A 12 -2.73 -201.28 -52.36
N ALA A 13 -3.70 -200.79 -53.14
CA ALA A 13 -4.06 -199.37 -53.14
C ALA A 13 -4.66 -198.88 -51.81
N PHE A 14 -5.40 -199.76 -51.09
CA PHE A 14 -6.06 -199.38 -49.84
C PHE A 14 -5.07 -199.13 -48.69
N VAL A 15 -3.99 -199.90 -48.62
CA VAL A 15 -3.00 -199.79 -47.54
C VAL A 15 -2.20 -198.49 -47.65
N VAL A 16 -1.90 -198.03 -48.87
CA VAL A 16 -1.14 -196.79 -49.09
C VAL A 16 -1.93 -195.57 -48.64
N VAL A 17 -3.23 -195.50 -48.94
CA VAL A 17 -4.09 -194.38 -48.52
C VAL A 17 -4.17 -194.25 -47.00
N LEU A 18 -4.25 -195.37 -46.29
CA LEU A 18 -4.34 -195.37 -44.83
C LEU A 18 -3.07 -194.79 -44.17
N THR A 19 -1.89 -195.10 -44.71
CA THR A 19 -0.62 -194.59 -44.15
C THR A 19 -0.46 -193.08 -44.31
N ILE A 20 -0.92 -192.51 -45.43
CA ILE A 20 -0.88 -191.06 -45.69
C ILE A 20 -1.77 -190.31 -44.68
N LEU A 21 -2.92 -190.88 -44.32
CA LEU A 21 -3.85 -190.27 -43.37
C LEU A 21 -3.25 -190.13 -41.97
N VAL A 22 -2.53 -191.16 -41.50
CA VAL A 22 -1.91 -191.17 -40.17
C VAL A 22 -0.79 -190.12 -40.06
N ILE A 23 0.03 -189.96 -41.11
CA ILE A 23 1.11 -188.97 -41.14
C ILE A 23 0.55 -187.53 -41.03
N ASN A 24 -0.57 -187.24 -41.68
CA ASN A 24 -1.20 -185.93 -41.61
C ASN A 24 -1.76 -185.60 -40.22
N ILE A 25 -2.29 -186.59 -39.49
CA ILE A 25 -2.79 -186.39 -38.12
C ILE A 25 -1.64 -186.01 -37.17
N ILE A 26 -0.47 -186.60 -37.34
CA ILE A 26 0.70 -186.30 -36.48
C ILE A 26 1.20 -184.86 -36.73
N LYS A 27 1.26 -184.41 -37.99
CA LYS A 27 1.66 -183.02 -38.32
C LYS A 27 0.70 -181.96 -37.76
N LEU A 28 -0.61 -182.26 -37.69
CA LEU A 28 -1.59 -181.29 -37.19
C LEU A 28 -1.46 -181.04 -35.67
N LYS A 29 -0.99 -182.06 -34.93
CA LYS A 29 -0.75 -181.93 -33.48
C LYS A 29 0.44 -181.02 -33.15
N SER A 30 1.52 -181.04 -33.95
CA SER A 30 2.68 -180.18 -33.67
C SER A 30 2.40 -178.70 -33.94
N ALA A 31 1.65 -178.38 -35.00
CA ALA A 31 1.30 -176.99 -35.33
C ALA A 31 0.47 -176.29 -34.24
N ARG A 32 -0.32 -177.06 -33.47
CA ARG A 32 -1.14 -176.50 -32.39
C ARG A 32 -0.31 -176.13 -31.14
N ALA A 33 0.84 -176.76 -30.93
CA ALA A 33 1.72 -176.45 -29.81
C ALA A 33 2.45 -175.11 -30.01
N ASP A 34 2.97 -174.83 -31.22
CA ASP A 34 3.66 -173.58 -31.54
C ASP A 34 2.75 -172.33 -31.44
N ALA A 35 1.46 -172.48 -31.74
CA ALA A 35 0.50 -171.38 -31.63
C ALA A 35 0.26 -170.94 -30.18
N ALA A 36 0.33 -171.87 -29.22
CA ALA A 36 0.12 -171.57 -27.80
C ALA A 36 1.30 -170.79 -27.20
N GLU A 37 2.54 -171.07 -27.61
CA GLU A 37 3.73 -170.36 -27.10
C GLU A 37 3.80 -168.90 -27.59
N LYS A 38 3.34 -168.61 -28.82
CA LYS A 38 3.30 -167.24 -29.35
C LYS A 38 2.31 -166.33 -28.62
N ALA A 39 1.18 -166.84 -28.17
CA ALA A 39 0.18 -166.04 -27.45
C ALA A 39 0.70 -165.53 -26.10
N ALA A 40 1.49 -166.33 -25.37
CA ALA A 40 2.02 -165.95 -24.07
C ALA A 40 3.08 -164.81 -24.12
N LYS A 41 3.72 -164.58 -25.28
CA LYS A 41 4.68 -163.47 -25.46
C LYS A 41 4.01 -162.11 -25.65
N LEU A 42 2.74 -162.05 -26.06
CA LEU A 42 2.03 -160.80 -26.37
C LEU A 42 1.48 -160.08 -25.12
N GLU A 43 1.19 -160.79 -24.03
CA GLU A 43 0.66 -160.18 -22.80
C GLU A 43 1.64 -159.22 -22.10
N ARG A 44 2.96 -159.37 -22.32
CA ARG A 44 3.97 -158.51 -21.68
C ARG A 44 4.01 -157.05 -22.16
N TYR A 45 3.33 -156.69 -23.25
CA TYR A 45 3.43 -155.36 -23.88
C TYR A 45 2.25 -154.40 -23.62
N ALA A 46 1.24 -154.76 -22.82
CA ALA A 46 0.02 -153.96 -22.64
C ALA A 46 0.17 -152.68 -21.76
N THR A 47 1.27 -152.52 -21.01
CA THR A 47 1.44 -151.41 -20.06
C THR A 47 2.08 -150.15 -20.65
N ILE A 48 2.68 -150.20 -21.85
CA ILE A 48 3.36 -149.06 -22.49
C ILE A 48 2.39 -148.16 -23.28
N THR A 49 1.25 -148.69 -23.73
CA THR A 49 0.24 -147.97 -24.53
C THR A 49 -0.56 -146.91 -23.76
N ASN A 50 -0.46 -146.84 -22.43
CA ASN A 50 -1.28 -145.93 -21.62
C ASN A 50 -0.59 -144.58 -21.27
N ALA A 51 0.72 -144.46 -21.52
CA ALA A 51 1.47 -143.23 -21.25
C ALA A 51 1.45 -142.24 -22.44
N GLU A 52 1.41 -142.72 -23.68
CA GLU A 52 1.36 -141.89 -24.88
C GLU A 52 0.03 -141.13 -25.00
N THR A 53 -1.09 -141.77 -24.65
CA THR A 53 -2.43 -141.16 -24.65
C THR A 53 -2.56 -140.02 -23.64
N GLU A 54 -1.95 -140.13 -22.45
CA GLU A 54 -1.98 -139.05 -21.46
C GLU A 54 -1.03 -137.89 -21.84
N ALA A 55 0.10 -138.18 -22.48
CA ALA A 55 0.99 -137.15 -23.04
C ALA A 55 0.28 -136.34 -24.15
N GLU A 56 -0.45 -136.99 -25.05
CA GLU A 56 -1.28 -136.29 -26.05
C GLU A 56 -2.36 -135.42 -25.41
N ARG A 57 -3.00 -135.89 -24.33
CA ARG A 57 -4.00 -135.11 -23.60
C ARG A 57 -3.40 -133.82 -23.02
N ILE A 58 -2.23 -133.91 -22.38
CA ILE A 58 -1.53 -132.75 -21.80
C ILE A 58 -1.09 -131.77 -22.89
N VAL A 59 -0.56 -132.25 -24.02
CA VAL A 59 -0.15 -131.39 -25.14
C VAL A 59 -1.35 -130.68 -25.75
N ASN A 60 -2.49 -131.37 -25.93
CA ASN A 60 -3.70 -130.76 -26.46
C ASN A 60 -4.31 -129.74 -25.49
N ALA A 61 -4.30 -130.03 -24.19
CA ALA A 61 -4.71 -129.06 -23.17
C ALA A 61 -3.81 -127.81 -23.20
N ALA A 62 -2.49 -127.99 -23.24
CA ALA A 62 -1.54 -126.88 -23.32
C ALA A 62 -1.68 -126.06 -24.62
N LYS A 63 -2.00 -126.69 -25.75
CA LYS A 63 -2.32 -126.00 -27.01
C LYS A 63 -3.58 -125.14 -26.87
N GLN A 64 -4.65 -125.69 -26.28
CA GLN A 64 -5.87 -124.93 -26.03
C GLN A 64 -5.60 -123.74 -25.10
N THR A 65 -4.84 -123.92 -24.03
CA THR A 65 -4.48 -122.81 -23.13
C THR A 65 -3.62 -121.75 -23.83
N ALA A 66 -2.71 -122.17 -24.72
CA ALA A 66 -1.90 -121.25 -25.51
C ALA A 66 -2.74 -120.46 -26.53
N GLU A 67 -3.72 -121.12 -27.18
CA GLU A 67 -4.66 -120.47 -28.10
C GLU A 67 -5.54 -119.45 -27.36
N GLU A 68 -6.09 -119.81 -26.19
CA GLU A 68 -6.84 -118.89 -25.33
C GLU A 68 -5.99 -117.68 -24.92
N LEU A 69 -4.73 -117.90 -24.52
CA LEU A 69 -3.84 -116.81 -24.12
C LEU A 69 -3.49 -115.87 -25.29
N ILE A 70 -3.35 -116.41 -26.50
CA ILE A 70 -3.13 -115.62 -27.72
C ILE A 70 -4.37 -114.76 -28.01
N ILE A 71 -5.56 -115.34 -27.91
CA ILE A 71 -6.82 -114.62 -28.13
C ILE A 71 -6.99 -113.50 -27.09
N ASP A 72 -6.76 -113.79 -25.81
CA ASP A 72 -6.82 -112.79 -24.74
C ASP A 72 -5.78 -111.70 -24.92
N SER A 73 -4.55 -112.04 -25.32
CA SER A 73 -3.51 -111.04 -25.62
C SER A 73 -3.88 -110.16 -26.82
N GLN A 74 -4.53 -110.72 -27.85
CA GLN A 74 -5.00 -109.96 -29.00
C GLN A 74 -6.15 -109.02 -28.60
N ASN A 75 -7.11 -109.52 -27.83
CA ASN A 75 -8.21 -108.71 -27.30
C ASN A 75 -7.70 -107.55 -26.44
N ASN A 76 -6.76 -107.82 -25.52
CA ASN A 76 -6.13 -106.80 -24.68
C ASN A 76 -5.36 -105.77 -25.53
N LEU A 77 -4.68 -106.22 -26.59
CA LEU A 77 -3.96 -105.33 -27.49
C LEU A 77 -4.92 -104.42 -28.27
N ASP A 78 -6.03 -104.96 -28.76
CA ASP A 78 -7.02 -104.21 -29.51
C ASP A 78 -7.83 -103.25 -28.62
N GLU A 79 -8.12 -103.64 -27.38
CA GLU A 79 -8.68 -102.74 -26.37
C GLU A 79 -7.69 -101.61 -26.04
N ALA A 80 -6.41 -101.93 -25.83
CA ALA A 80 -5.38 -100.92 -25.58
C ALA A 80 -5.22 -99.94 -26.76
N LYS A 81 -5.30 -100.43 -28.01
CA LYS A 81 -5.29 -99.57 -29.21
C LYS A 81 -6.54 -98.69 -29.29
N ALA A 82 -7.72 -99.24 -28.98
CA ALA A 82 -8.97 -98.48 -28.97
C ALA A 82 -8.96 -97.38 -27.90
N VAL A 83 -8.42 -97.66 -26.71
CA VAL A 83 -8.23 -96.66 -25.65
C VAL A 83 -7.19 -95.61 -26.09
N ALA A 84 -6.04 -96.02 -26.63
CA ALA A 84 -5.00 -95.10 -27.08
C ALA A 84 -5.50 -94.14 -28.17
N THR A 85 -6.19 -94.67 -29.20
CA THR A 85 -6.78 -93.86 -30.27
C THR A 85 -7.82 -92.87 -29.74
N LYS A 86 -8.68 -93.29 -28.80
CA LYS A 86 -9.66 -92.41 -28.16
C LYS A 86 -8.97 -91.29 -27.35
N THR A 87 -7.93 -91.62 -26.59
CA THR A 87 -7.17 -90.66 -25.78
C THR A 87 -6.40 -89.66 -26.63
N ILE A 88 -5.78 -90.11 -27.74
CA ILE A 88 -5.09 -89.25 -28.70
C ILE A 88 -6.11 -88.29 -29.34
N ALA A 89 -7.25 -88.79 -29.82
CA ALA A 89 -8.28 -87.95 -30.42
C ALA A 89 -8.85 -86.91 -29.44
N ALA A 90 -9.05 -87.28 -28.17
CA ALA A 90 -9.45 -86.34 -27.13
C ALA A 90 -8.37 -85.27 -26.87
N SER A 91 -7.11 -85.69 -26.76
CA SER A 91 -5.97 -84.80 -26.53
C SER A 91 -5.73 -83.83 -27.69
N GLU A 92 -5.89 -84.29 -28.94
CA GLU A 92 -5.80 -83.44 -30.13
C GLU A 92 -6.93 -82.40 -30.17
N LYS A 93 -8.14 -82.80 -29.78
CA LYS A 93 -9.29 -81.88 -29.69
C LYS A 93 -9.04 -80.82 -28.62
N ASP A 94 -8.54 -81.21 -27.45
CA ASP A 94 -8.23 -80.28 -26.36
C ASP A 94 -7.07 -79.35 -26.74
N ALA A 95 -6.01 -79.88 -27.36
CA ALA A 95 -4.90 -79.08 -27.87
C ALA A 95 -5.38 -78.02 -28.87
N LYS A 96 -6.22 -78.40 -29.85
CA LYS A 96 -6.83 -77.45 -30.80
C LYS A 96 -7.70 -76.39 -30.11
N SER A 97 -8.46 -76.78 -29.08
CA SER A 97 -9.26 -75.82 -28.32
C SER A 97 -8.40 -74.85 -27.52
N ILE A 98 -7.29 -75.31 -26.94
CA ILE A 98 -6.35 -74.47 -26.17
C ILE A 98 -5.62 -73.51 -27.11
N THR A 99 -5.14 -73.97 -28.27
CA THR A 99 -4.47 -73.11 -29.24
C THR A 99 -5.40 -72.02 -29.77
N GLN A 100 -6.65 -72.38 -30.09
CA GLN A 100 -7.64 -71.38 -30.53
C GLN A 100 -7.90 -70.33 -29.45
N ARG A 101 -8.11 -70.76 -28.19
CA ARG A 101 -8.29 -69.83 -27.07
C ARG A 101 -7.07 -68.93 -26.86
N ALA A 102 -5.87 -69.46 -27.00
CA ALA A 102 -4.63 -68.68 -26.87
C ALA A 102 -4.51 -67.64 -28.00
N GLU A 103 -4.87 -68.00 -29.24
CA GLU A 103 -4.89 -67.08 -30.37
C GLU A 103 -5.92 -65.96 -30.19
N ASP A 104 -7.12 -66.30 -29.72
CA ASP A 104 -8.19 -65.33 -29.43
C ASP A 104 -7.73 -64.33 -28.34
N ILE A 105 -7.17 -64.83 -27.23
CA ILE A 105 -6.63 -63.98 -26.14
C ILE A 105 -5.50 -63.07 -26.66
N LEU A 106 -4.59 -63.60 -27.49
CA LEU A 106 -3.50 -62.81 -28.06
C LEU A 106 -4.02 -61.73 -29.02
N SER A 107 -5.05 -62.04 -29.81
CA SER A 107 -5.71 -61.07 -30.70
C SER A 107 -6.35 -59.93 -29.89
N ASP A 108 -7.11 -60.28 -28.85
CA ASP A 108 -7.76 -59.32 -27.96
C ASP A 108 -6.75 -58.44 -27.22
N ALA A 109 -5.68 -59.05 -26.69
CA ALA A 109 -4.59 -58.32 -26.03
C ALA A 109 -3.89 -57.34 -26.99
N ARG A 110 -3.66 -57.74 -28.25
CA ARG A 110 -3.09 -56.86 -29.29
C ARG A 110 -4.02 -55.70 -29.63
N LEU A 111 -5.32 -55.95 -29.73
CA LEU A 111 -6.32 -54.91 -29.98
C LEU A 111 -6.40 -53.93 -28.80
N ALA A 112 -6.42 -54.42 -27.57
CA ALA A 112 -6.41 -53.60 -26.37
C ALA A 112 -5.13 -52.74 -26.29
N ALA A 113 -3.95 -53.33 -26.52
CA ALA A 113 -2.69 -52.59 -26.52
C ALA A 113 -2.65 -51.49 -27.60
N LYS A 114 -3.17 -51.76 -28.81
CA LYS A 114 -3.28 -50.74 -29.86
C LYS A 114 -4.21 -49.59 -29.47
N ARG A 115 -5.35 -49.90 -28.86
CA ARG A 115 -6.30 -48.88 -28.37
C ARG A 115 -5.67 -48.01 -27.28
N MET A 116 -5.07 -48.65 -26.27
CA MET A 116 -4.38 -47.92 -25.18
C MET A 116 -3.26 -47.02 -25.71
N ASN A 117 -2.48 -47.48 -26.68
CA ASN A 117 -1.42 -46.65 -27.27
C ASN A 117 -2.00 -45.47 -28.05
N ALA A 118 -3.06 -45.68 -28.82
CA ALA A 118 -3.74 -44.59 -29.53
C ALA A 118 -4.34 -43.56 -28.57
N GLU A 119 -4.98 -44.00 -27.48
CA GLU A 119 -5.52 -43.14 -26.43
C GLU A 119 -4.41 -42.38 -25.68
N ALA A 120 -3.28 -43.03 -25.39
CA ALA A 120 -2.13 -42.37 -24.78
C ALA A 120 -1.53 -41.31 -25.71
N LEU A 121 -1.43 -41.59 -27.02
CA LEU A 121 -0.89 -40.64 -28.00
C LEU A 121 -1.79 -39.40 -28.12
N THR A 122 -3.10 -39.60 -28.18
CA THR A 122 -4.05 -38.47 -28.25
C THR A 122 -4.04 -37.67 -26.95
N ALA A 123 -3.99 -38.32 -25.78
CA ALA A 123 -3.86 -37.64 -24.50
C ALA A 123 -2.60 -36.78 -24.43
N VAL A 124 -1.43 -37.30 -24.84
CA VAL A 124 -0.18 -36.53 -24.88
C VAL A 124 -0.30 -35.33 -25.81
N GLU A 125 -0.88 -35.51 -27.00
CA GLU A 125 -1.05 -34.40 -27.96
C GLU A 125 -1.98 -33.32 -27.42
N THR A 126 -3.10 -33.69 -26.78
CA THR A 126 -3.98 -32.71 -26.14
C THR A 126 -3.27 -31.94 -25.02
N GLN A 127 -2.39 -32.58 -24.26
CA GLN A 127 -1.62 -31.91 -23.21
C GLN A 127 -0.54 -30.99 -23.79
N ARG A 128 0.08 -31.36 -24.92
CA ARG A 128 1.04 -30.47 -25.62
C ARG A 128 0.36 -29.20 -26.10
N VAL A 129 -0.81 -29.32 -26.74
CA VAL A 129 -1.59 -28.15 -27.20
C VAL A 129 -1.99 -27.25 -26.03
N LYS A 130 -2.46 -27.83 -24.91
CA LYS A 130 -2.78 -27.05 -23.70
C LYS A 130 -1.56 -26.35 -23.14
N ARG A 131 -0.40 -27.02 -23.09
CA ARG A 131 0.85 -26.42 -22.63
C ARG A 131 1.25 -25.22 -23.50
N THR A 132 1.20 -25.36 -24.82
CA THR A 132 1.54 -24.25 -25.73
C THR A 132 0.59 -23.07 -25.58
N GLU A 133 -0.70 -23.33 -25.34
CA GLU A 133 -1.68 -22.28 -25.09
C GLU A 133 -1.40 -21.54 -23.76
N ILE A 134 -1.09 -22.28 -22.69
CA ILE A 134 -0.72 -21.69 -21.40
C ILE A 134 0.59 -20.89 -21.50
N GLU A 135 1.60 -21.40 -22.22
CA GLU A 135 2.86 -20.69 -22.45
C GLU A 135 2.61 -19.35 -23.18
N LYS A 136 1.74 -19.35 -24.19
CA LYS A 136 1.34 -18.12 -24.89
C LYS A 136 0.62 -17.13 -23.96
N GLN A 137 -0.32 -17.60 -23.14
CA GLN A 137 -1.03 -16.76 -22.17
C GLN A 137 -0.08 -16.16 -21.11
N ILE A 138 0.91 -16.93 -20.65
CA ILE A 138 1.93 -16.43 -19.73
C ILE A 138 2.76 -15.32 -20.38
N ASP A 139 3.15 -15.47 -21.63
CA ASP A 139 3.96 -14.46 -22.33
C ASP A 139 3.16 -13.19 -22.62
N GLU A 140 1.88 -13.31 -23.02
CA GLU A 140 0.97 -12.18 -23.16
C GLU A 140 0.76 -11.44 -21.82
N LEU A 141 0.55 -12.18 -20.72
CA LEU A 141 0.40 -11.60 -19.40
C LEU A 141 1.67 -10.90 -18.92
N ARG A 142 2.86 -11.49 -19.15
CA ARG A 142 4.16 -10.89 -18.84
C ARG A 142 4.41 -9.61 -19.63
N LYS A 143 3.98 -9.57 -20.90
CA LYS A 143 4.06 -8.36 -21.71
C LYS A 143 3.15 -7.26 -21.15
N SER A 144 1.89 -7.59 -20.88
CA SER A 144 0.93 -6.65 -20.29
C SER A 144 1.37 -6.13 -18.92
N TYR A 145 1.95 -6.98 -18.08
CA TYR A 145 2.48 -6.58 -16.78
C TYR A 145 3.65 -5.60 -16.92
N ARG A 146 4.59 -5.85 -17.83
CA ARG A 146 5.73 -4.95 -18.08
C ARG A 146 5.26 -3.57 -18.54
N GLU A 147 4.33 -3.53 -19.50
CA GLU A 147 3.76 -2.27 -20.00
C GLU A 147 3.07 -1.50 -18.87
N LYS A 148 2.22 -2.17 -18.08
CA LYS A 148 1.51 -1.53 -16.96
C LYS A 148 2.44 -1.09 -15.83
N LYS A 149 3.53 -1.82 -15.57
CA LYS A 149 4.51 -1.47 -14.55
C LYS A 149 5.27 -0.20 -14.92
N ILE A 150 5.68 -0.05 -16.18
CA ILE A 150 6.31 1.19 -16.68
C ILE A 150 5.36 2.37 -16.47
N THR A 151 4.09 2.23 -16.90
CA THR A 151 3.09 3.28 -16.69
C THR A 151 2.86 3.57 -15.20
N TYR A 152 2.85 2.56 -14.34
CA TYR A 152 2.73 2.76 -12.89
C TYR A 152 3.91 3.54 -12.32
N ASP A 153 5.14 3.21 -12.70
CA ASP A 153 6.35 3.89 -12.22
C ASP A 153 6.38 5.37 -12.68
N GLU A 154 6.00 5.64 -13.94
CA GLU A 154 5.85 7.00 -14.46
C GLU A 154 4.78 7.80 -13.69
N LEU A 155 3.64 7.18 -13.37
CA LEU A 155 2.60 7.81 -12.56
C LEU A 155 3.04 8.03 -11.11
N GLU A 156 3.79 7.09 -10.52
CA GLU A 156 4.28 7.20 -9.15
C GLU A 156 5.29 8.34 -9.00
N GLU A 157 6.22 8.46 -9.95
CA GLU A 157 7.18 9.58 -9.99
C GLU A 157 6.47 10.92 -10.17
N ALA A 158 5.51 11.00 -11.10
CA ALA A 158 4.70 12.20 -11.29
C ALA A 158 3.91 12.55 -10.01
N LEU A 159 3.32 11.55 -9.34
CA LEU A 159 2.58 11.74 -8.09
C LEU A 159 3.47 12.14 -6.92
N SER A 160 4.75 11.73 -6.89
CA SER A 160 5.68 12.13 -5.82
C SER A 160 5.91 13.65 -5.82
N ILE A 161 6.05 14.26 -7.00
CA ILE A 161 6.21 15.71 -7.14
C ILE A 161 4.95 16.42 -6.61
N TYR A 162 3.77 15.91 -6.95
CA TYR A 162 2.50 16.47 -6.45
C TYR A 162 2.23 16.19 -4.97
N LYS A 163 2.78 15.13 -4.40
CA LYS A 163 2.68 14.83 -2.96
C LYS A 163 3.41 15.87 -2.13
N ASP A 164 4.61 16.26 -2.53
CA ASP A 164 5.38 17.29 -1.82
C ASP A 164 4.60 18.62 -1.82
N ASP A 165 4.04 19.03 -2.97
CA ASP A 165 3.17 20.21 -3.08
C ASP A 165 1.90 20.10 -2.19
N MET A 166 1.35 18.89 -2.05
CA MET A 166 0.18 18.63 -1.21
C MET A 166 0.52 18.65 0.29
N GLU A 167 1.72 18.23 0.70
CA GLU A 167 2.21 18.36 2.08
C GLU A 167 2.42 19.83 2.47
N PHE A 168 2.93 20.66 1.55
CA PHE A 168 2.95 22.11 1.74
C PHE A 168 1.54 22.70 1.88
N ALA A 169 0.58 22.23 1.06
CA ALA A 169 -0.82 22.64 1.17
C ALA A 169 -1.46 22.21 2.51
N ASP A 170 -1.15 21.02 3.03
CA ASP A 170 -1.61 20.54 4.34
C ASP A 170 -0.99 21.32 5.52
N MET A 171 0.23 21.85 5.34
CA MET A 171 0.84 22.82 6.26
C MET A 171 0.27 24.26 6.12
N GLY A 172 -0.68 24.48 5.21
CA GLY A 172 -1.35 25.77 4.99
C GLY A 172 -0.56 26.74 4.12
N PHE A 173 0.47 26.28 3.40
CA PHE A 173 1.15 27.08 2.38
C PHE A 173 0.30 27.11 1.10
N TYR A 174 -0.33 28.25 0.84
CA TYR A 174 -1.05 28.52 -0.40
C TYR A 174 -0.13 29.27 -1.37
N ALA A 175 0.19 28.67 -2.50
CA ALA A 175 0.92 29.34 -3.58
C ALA A 175 0.01 30.37 -4.26
N PRO A 176 0.42 31.65 -4.38
CA PRO A 176 -0.34 32.65 -5.13
C PRO A 176 -0.51 32.24 -6.59
N HIS A 177 -1.74 32.26 -7.08
CA HIS A 177 -2.04 31.95 -8.49
C HIS A 177 -2.06 33.21 -9.35
N PHE A 178 -2.26 34.38 -8.74
CA PHE A 178 -2.32 35.66 -9.43
C PHE A 178 -1.30 36.64 -8.89
N ASP A 179 -0.57 37.28 -9.80
CA ASP A 179 0.38 38.34 -9.47
C ASP A 179 -0.29 39.70 -9.68
N PHE A 180 -1.02 40.17 -8.65
CA PHE A 180 -1.62 41.51 -8.65
C PHE A 180 -1.12 42.33 -7.45
N GLU A 181 -0.67 43.55 -7.73
CA GLU A 181 -0.10 44.43 -6.70
C GLU A 181 -1.14 45.04 -5.75
N THR A 182 -2.39 45.21 -6.19
CA THR A 182 -3.42 45.94 -5.43
C THR A 182 -4.72 45.15 -5.27
N SER A 183 -5.41 45.39 -4.15
CA SER A 183 -6.73 44.81 -3.92
C SER A 183 -7.77 45.24 -4.96
N ALA A 184 -7.60 46.40 -5.60
CA ALA A 184 -8.47 46.88 -6.69
C ALA A 184 -8.32 46.02 -7.97
N SER A 185 -7.11 45.60 -8.32
CA SER A 185 -6.85 44.71 -9.45
C SER A 185 -7.54 43.36 -9.26
N PHE A 186 -7.47 42.79 -8.06
CA PHE A 186 -8.20 41.56 -7.71
C PHE A 186 -9.73 41.74 -7.84
N GLN A 187 -10.31 42.86 -7.38
CA GLN A 187 -11.74 43.12 -7.55
C GLN A 187 -12.16 43.16 -9.02
N ASN A 188 -11.34 43.76 -9.88
CA ASN A 188 -11.61 43.83 -11.30
C ASN A 188 -11.50 42.44 -11.96
N ALA A 189 -10.51 41.64 -11.57
CA ALA A 189 -10.37 40.26 -12.01
C ALA A 189 -11.57 39.39 -11.58
N ILE A 190 -12.05 39.52 -10.33
CA ILE A 190 -13.27 38.83 -9.85
C ILE A 190 -14.49 39.23 -10.68
N LYS A 191 -14.67 40.53 -10.97
CA LYS A 191 -15.76 41.01 -11.83
C LYS A 191 -15.67 40.42 -13.24
N ALA A 192 -14.48 40.43 -13.84
CA ALA A 192 -14.25 39.85 -15.16
C ALA A 192 -14.50 38.34 -15.19
N CYS A 193 -14.10 37.62 -14.14
CA CYS A 193 -14.39 36.20 -13.97
C CYS A 193 -15.90 35.93 -13.91
N ARG A 194 -16.64 36.69 -13.09
CA ARG A 194 -18.11 36.58 -13.00
C ARG A 194 -18.82 36.93 -14.30
N GLU A 195 -18.32 37.89 -15.06
CA GLU A 195 -18.89 38.19 -16.39
C GLU A 195 -18.64 37.05 -17.39
N ARG A 196 -17.45 36.42 -17.39
CA ARG A 196 -17.18 35.20 -18.17
C ARG A 196 -18.12 34.06 -17.80
N GLN A 197 -18.35 33.83 -16.50
CA GLN A 197 -19.32 32.84 -16.01
C GLN A 197 -20.75 33.13 -16.50
N LYS A 198 -21.20 34.39 -16.44
CA LYS A 198 -22.51 34.80 -16.94
C LYS A 198 -22.65 34.60 -18.45
N ASN A 199 -21.59 34.87 -19.21
CA ASN A 199 -21.60 34.67 -20.66
C ASN A 199 -21.75 33.19 -21.01
N LEU A 200 -21.05 32.28 -20.32
CA LEU A 200 -21.24 30.84 -20.48
C LEU A 200 -22.65 30.37 -20.10
N LEU A 201 -23.27 30.95 -19.07
CA LEU A 201 -24.65 30.62 -18.70
C LEU A 201 -25.69 31.17 -19.70
N ARG A 202 -25.35 32.22 -20.46
CA ARG A 202 -26.20 32.78 -21.52
C ARG A 202 -26.09 31.99 -22.81
N ASP A 203 -24.94 31.38 -23.05
CA ASP A 203 -24.73 30.48 -24.19
C ASP A 203 -25.52 29.18 -23.99
N LYS A 204 -26.41 28.89 -24.95
CA LYS A 204 -27.29 27.72 -24.96
C LYS A 204 -26.79 26.62 -25.90
N THR A 205 -25.60 26.79 -26.48
CA THR A 205 -24.95 25.78 -27.32
C THR A 205 -24.24 24.73 -26.45
N GLU A 206 -23.63 23.74 -27.09
CA GLU A 206 -22.78 22.74 -26.43
C GLU A 206 -21.57 23.35 -25.70
N PHE A 207 -21.14 24.56 -26.09
CA PHE A 207 -20.05 25.29 -25.43
C PHE A 207 -20.49 26.10 -24.22
N GLY A 208 -21.80 26.15 -23.92
CA GLY A 208 -22.33 26.82 -22.75
C GLY A 208 -21.89 26.18 -21.42
N ALA A 209 -22.23 26.84 -20.32
CA ALA A 209 -21.87 26.40 -18.98
C ALA A 209 -22.41 25.00 -18.65
N ILE A 210 -23.63 24.71 -19.11
CA ILE A 210 -24.32 23.45 -18.90
C ILE A 210 -25.09 23.15 -20.18
N HIS A 211 -24.89 21.96 -20.74
CA HIS A 211 -25.48 21.55 -22.01
C HIS A 211 -26.17 20.20 -21.89
N CYS A 212 -27.05 19.93 -22.87
CA CYS A 212 -27.70 18.64 -23.04
C CYS A 212 -27.60 18.25 -24.52
N PRO A 213 -26.86 17.18 -24.88
CA PRO A 213 -26.66 16.79 -26.27
C PRO A 213 -27.90 16.11 -26.88
N THR A 214 -28.84 15.65 -26.05
CA THR A 214 -30.01 14.88 -26.49
C THR A 214 -31.25 15.77 -26.68
N GLU A 215 -31.91 15.68 -27.84
CA GLU A 215 -33.23 16.30 -28.04
C GLU A 215 -34.34 15.40 -27.46
N TRP A 216 -34.85 15.76 -26.30
CA TRP A 216 -35.93 15.03 -25.64
C TRP A 216 -37.33 15.37 -26.19
N THR A 217 -38.25 14.41 -26.10
CA THR A 217 -39.69 14.63 -26.27
C THR A 217 -40.44 14.22 -25.01
N VAL A 218 -41.45 14.99 -24.63
CA VAL A 218 -42.30 14.71 -23.46
C VAL A 218 -43.74 14.65 -23.93
N GLY A 219 -44.41 13.51 -23.71
CA GLY A 219 -45.77 13.28 -24.22
C GLY A 219 -45.88 13.40 -25.75
N GLY A 220 -44.81 13.07 -26.49
CA GLY A 220 -44.74 13.22 -27.95
C GLY A 220 -44.42 14.64 -28.44
N SER A 221 -44.24 15.62 -27.55
CA SER A 221 -43.93 17.01 -27.92
C SER A 221 -42.45 17.36 -27.73
N LYS A 222 -41.80 17.83 -28.80
CA LYS A 222 -40.45 18.41 -28.79
C LYS A 222 -40.38 19.75 -28.04
N SER A 223 -41.48 20.51 -27.99
CA SER A 223 -41.49 21.80 -27.28
C SER A 223 -41.52 21.59 -25.77
N GLU A 224 -42.28 20.60 -25.30
CA GLU A 224 -42.31 20.21 -23.88
C GLU A 224 -40.98 19.58 -23.44
N GLY A 225 -40.34 18.77 -24.30
CA GLY A 225 -38.99 18.27 -24.04
C GLY A 225 -37.93 19.38 -23.93
N ARG A 226 -37.99 20.41 -24.79
CA ARG A 226 -37.13 21.62 -24.67
C ARG A 226 -37.38 22.39 -23.38
N LYS A 227 -38.64 22.52 -22.93
CA LYS A 227 -38.98 23.15 -21.64
C LYS A 227 -38.41 22.35 -20.47
N MET A 228 -38.56 21.02 -20.48
CA MET A 228 -38.02 20.12 -19.46
C MET A 228 -36.49 20.27 -19.36
N THR A 229 -35.80 20.19 -20.50
CA THR A 229 -34.34 20.33 -20.59
C THR A 229 -33.88 21.69 -20.06
N THR A 230 -34.55 22.77 -20.47
CA THR A 230 -34.22 24.14 -19.99
C THR A 230 -34.37 24.26 -18.47
N ARG A 231 -35.43 23.69 -17.89
CA ARG A 231 -35.63 23.68 -16.43
C ARG A 231 -34.56 22.84 -15.73
N GLY A 232 -34.21 21.68 -16.26
CA GLY A 232 -33.14 20.83 -15.72
C GLY A 232 -31.77 21.53 -15.71
N ILE A 233 -31.43 22.21 -16.81
CA ILE A 233 -30.23 23.05 -16.89
C ILE A 233 -30.24 24.15 -15.82
N GLN A 234 -31.36 24.87 -15.67
CA GLN A 234 -31.48 25.93 -14.67
C GLN A 234 -31.39 25.40 -13.23
N MET A 235 -31.98 24.24 -12.93
CA MET A 235 -31.87 23.61 -11.62
C MET A 235 -30.44 23.19 -11.32
N THR A 236 -29.76 22.58 -12.28
CA THR A 236 -28.36 22.16 -12.16
C THR A 236 -27.45 23.37 -11.95
N ALA A 237 -27.66 24.47 -12.71
CA ALA A 237 -26.93 25.72 -12.54
C ALA A 237 -27.11 26.29 -11.12
N ARG A 238 -28.33 26.31 -10.59
CA ARG A 238 -28.61 26.79 -9.23
C ARG A 238 -27.95 25.91 -8.17
N ALA A 239 -28.03 24.58 -8.32
CA ALA A 239 -27.42 23.64 -7.38
C ALA A 239 -25.90 23.80 -7.36
N PHE A 240 -25.25 23.82 -8.53
CA PHE A 240 -23.81 23.96 -8.62
C PHE A 240 -23.32 25.33 -8.14
N ASN A 241 -24.00 26.42 -8.54
CA ASN A 241 -23.67 27.76 -8.04
C ASN A 241 -23.85 27.84 -6.52
N GLY A 242 -24.89 27.22 -5.95
CA GLY A 242 -25.09 27.20 -4.50
C GLY A 242 -23.93 26.55 -3.74
N GLU A 243 -23.44 25.40 -4.20
CA GLU A 243 -22.26 24.74 -3.60
C GLU A 243 -20.99 25.57 -3.78
N CYS A 244 -20.78 26.15 -4.98
CA CYS A 244 -19.62 26.99 -5.25
C CYS A 244 -19.63 28.26 -4.40
N ASP A 245 -20.74 28.97 -4.35
CA ASP A 245 -20.88 30.22 -3.59
C ASP A 245 -20.70 29.96 -2.09
N ALA A 246 -21.19 28.81 -1.58
CA ALA A 246 -20.94 28.38 -0.21
C ALA A 246 -19.46 28.06 0.04
N ALA A 247 -18.78 27.38 -0.89
CA ALA A 247 -17.34 27.09 -0.79
C ALA A 247 -16.50 28.38 -0.82
N ILE A 248 -16.81 29.30 -1.74
CA ILE A 248 -16.14 30.61 -1.88
C ILE A 248 -16.38 31.47 -0.63
N ALA A 249 -17.61 31.49 -0.10
CA ALA A 249 -17.93 32.27 1.09
C ALA A 249 -17.12 31.79 2.31
N ASN A 250 -17.05 30.47 2.53
CA ASN A 250 -16.40 29.84 3.68
C ASN A 250 -14.90 29.55 3.47
N CYS A 251 -14.32 30.01 2.36
CA CYS A 251 -12.91 29.86 2.06
C CYS A 251 -12.05 30.73 2.99
N THR A 252 -11.06 30.10 3.60
CA THR A 252 -10.04 30.68 4.49
C THR A 252 -8.66 30.19 4.06
N PHE A 253 -7.60 30.84 4.51
CA PHE A 253 -6.22 30.46 4.19
C PHE A 253 -5.87 29.01 4.54
N LYS A 254 -6.55 28.42 5.53
CA LYS A 254 -6.28 27.03 5.97
C LYS A 254 -6.95 25.98 5.11
N ASN A 255 -8.03 26.31 4.40
CA ASN A 255 -8.92 25.32 3.80
C ASN A 255 -9.17 25.57 2.30
N VAL A 256 -8.37 26.40 1.64
CA VAL A 256 -8.55 26.74 0.22
C VAL A 256 -8.61 25.47 -0.65
N TYR A 257 -7.63 24.58 -0.49
CA TYR A 257 -7.58 23.31 -1.21
C TYR A 257 -8.80 22.42 -0.91
N GLN A 258 -9.23 22.35 0.35
CA GLN A 258 -10.43 21.59 0.73
C GLN A 258 -11.69 22.16 0.07
N MET A 259 -11.78 23.49 -0.06
CA MET A 259 -12.90 24.14 -0.75
C MET A 259 -12.83 23.93 -2.27
N GLU A 260 -11.65 23.89 -2.88
CA GLU A 260 -11.49 23.47 -4.28
C GLU A 260 -11.97 22.03 -4.50
N GLN A 261 -11.54 21.10 -3.64
CA GLN A 261 -11.99 19.71 -3.68
C GLN A 261 -13.50 19.58 -3.49
N ARG A 262 -14.11 20.44 -2.67
CA ARG A 262 -15.57 20.49 -2.52
C ARG A 262 -16.26 20.91 -3.82
N ILE A 263 -15.72 21.89 -4.55
CA ILE A 263 -16.24 22.31 -5.86
C ILE A 263 -16.10 21.16 -6.88
N TYR A 264 -14.95 20.49 -6.93
CA TYR A 264 -14.74 19.31 -7.79
C TYR A 264 -15.75 18.19 -7.50
N LYS A 265 -15.92 17.82 -6.22
CA LYS A 265 -16.88 16.79 -5.81
C LYS A 265 -18.32 17.17 -6.15
N ALA A 266 -18.69 18.44 -6.01
CA ALA A 266 -20.02 18.93 -6.39
C ALA A 266 -20.24 18.82 -7.91
N PHE A 267 -19.23 19.15 -8.71
CA PHE A 267 -19.27 18.99 -10.17
C PHE A 267 -19.48 17.52 -10.57
N ASP A 268 -18.66 16.62 -10.04
CA ASP A 268 -18.75 15.18 -10.35
C ASP A 268 -20.09 14.59 -9.90
N ALA A 269 -20.54 14.93 -8.69
CA ALA A 269 -21.80 14.44 -8.14
C ALA A 269 -23.00 14.90 -8.97
N LEU A 270 -23.05 16.18 -9.37
CA LEU A 270 -24.15 16.72 -10.17
C LEU A 270 -24.17 16.15 -11.59
N ASN A 271 -23.00 15.98 -12.23
CA ASN A 271 -22.92 15.35 -13.54
C ASN A 271 -23.36 13.88 -13.49
N LYS A 272 -22.97 13.15 -12.44
CA LYS A 272 -23.40 11.76 -12.21
C LYS A 272 -24.91 11.66 -11.97
N MET A 273 -25.49 12.55 -11.14
CA MET A 273 -26.94 12.56 -10.90
C MET A 273 -27.75 12.88 -12.16
N ASN A 274 -27.20 13.70 -13.06
CA ASN A 274 -27.86 14.11 -14.29
C ASN A 274 -27.58 13.22 -15.51
N GLU A 275 -26.83 12.12 -15.34
CA GLU A 275 -26.44 11.22 -16.42
C GLU A 275 -27.65 10.69 -17.20
N VAL A 276 -28.73 10.31 -16.50
CA VAL A 276 -29.98 9.83 -17.13
C VAL A 276 -30.67 10.94 -17.94
N ASN A 277 -30.59 12.17 -17.45
CA ASN A 277 -31.18 13.34 -18.12
C ASN A 277 -30.27 13.89 -19.23
N GLN A 278 -29.05 13.36 -19.36
CA GLN A 278 -28.02 13.81 -20.29
C GLN A 278 -27.69 15.30 -20.12
N ILE A 279 -27.70 15.83 -18.89
CA ILE A 279 -27.37 17.24 -18.60
C ILE A 279 -25.99 17.30 -17.97
N TYR A 280 -25.06 17.99 -18.61
CA TYR A 280 -23.65 18.03 -18.19
C TYR A 280 -23.16 19.45 -18.00
N ILE A 281 -22.49 19.68 -16.88
CA ILE A 281 -21.74 20.90 -16.58
C ILE A 281 -20.43 20.84 -17.34
N ASN A 282 -20.10 21.91 -18.07
CA ASN A 282 -18.86 22.01 -18.83
C ASN A 282 -17.67 22.29 -17.91
N ARG A 283 -16.51 21.69 -18.20
CA ARG A 283 -15.26 21.92 -17.46
C ARG A 283 -14.82 23.38 -17.49
N ALA A 284 -15.05 24.10 -18.59
CA ALA A 284 -14.76 25.53 -18.67
C ALA A 284 -15.51 26.35 -17.60
N PHE A 285 -16.72 25.93 -17.21
CA PHE A 285 -17.48 26.59 -16.15
C PHE A 285 -16.97 26.24 -14.75
N LEU A 286 -16.55 24.98 -14.55
CA LEU A 286 -15.87 24.53 -13.33
C LEU A 286 -14.56 25.33 -13.11
N ASP A 287 -13.73 25.46 -14.13
CA ASP A 287 -12.45 26.17 -14.04
C ASP A 287 -12.66 27.64 -13.65
N LEU A 288 -13.66 28.32 -14.23
CA LEU A 288 -14.00 29.70 -13.83
C LEU A 288 -14.54 29.81 -12.39
N LYS A 289 -15.14 28.75 -11.84
CA LYS A 289 -15.59 28.73 -10.43
C LYS A 289 -14.42 28.53 -9.48
N LEU A 290 -13.44 27.73 -9.85
CA LEU A 290 -12.18 27.57 -9.12
C LEU A 290 -11.36 28.87 -9.16
N ASP A 291 -11.26 29.53 -10.32
CA ASP A 291 -10.64 30.85 -10.45
C ASP A 291 -11.31 31.88 -9.54
N GLU A 292 -12.65 31.92 -9.49
CA GLU A 292 -13.37 32.82 -8.60
C GLU A 292 -13.03 32.57 -7.12
N LEU A 293 -12.91 31.31 -6.71
CA LEU A 293 -12.50 30.93 -5.35
C LEU A 293 -11.09 31.42 -5.02
N ARG A 294 -10.12 31.15 -5.89
CA ARG A 294 -8.73 31.55 -5.74
C ARG A 294 -8.57 33.08 -5.71
N LEU A 295 -9.18 33.77 -6.67
CA LEU A 295 -9.20 35.23 -6.73
C LEU A 295 -9.83 35.84 -5.47
N THR A 296 -10.93 35.27 -4.97
CA THR A 296 -11.60 35.77 -3.77
C THR A 296 -10.75 35.54 -2.52
N HIS A 297 -10.06 34.41 -2.44
CA HIS A 297 -9.14 34.10 -1.35
C HIS A 297 -7.95 35.09 -1.33
N GLU A 298 -7.26 35.24 -2.45
CA GLU A 298 -6.11 36.15 -2.58
C GLU A 298 -6.50 37.61 -2.39
N TYR A 299 -7.68 38.03 -2.86
CA TYR A 299 -8.24 39.34 -2.56
C TYR A 299 -8.41 39.58 -1.05
N ARG A 300 -8.93 38.59 -0.31
CA ARG A 300 -9.10 38.69 1.15
C ARG A 300 -7.75 38.83 1.84
N LEU A 301 -6.75 38.05 1.41
CA LEU A 301 -5.39 38.10 1.94
C LEU A 301 -4.77 39.47 1.69
N LYS A 302 -4.83 39.98 0.46
CA LYS A 302 -4.27 41.30 0.10
C LYS A 302 -4.96 42.44 0.84
N LYS A 303 -6.28 42.36 1.01
CA LYS A 303 -7.04 43.35 1.78
C LYS A 303 -6.70 43.31 3.27
N GLN A 304 -6.41 42.13 3.81
CA GLN A 304 -5.96 42.01 5.19
C GLN A 304 -4.57 42.63 5.37
N GLU A 305 -3.64 42.36 4.45
CA GLU A 305 -2.31 42.97 4.41
C GLU A 305 -2.41 44.51 4.36
N GLU A 306 -3.13 45.08 3.40
CA GLU A 306 -3.35 46.54 3.28
C GLU A 306 -3.95 47.15 4.57
N ARG A 307 -4.87 46.43 5.23
CA ARG A 307 -5.50 46.88 6.49
C ARG A 307 -4.51 46.86 7.65
N GLU A 308 -3.69 45.82 7.74
CA GLU A 308 -2.63 45.70 8.73
C GLU A 308 -1.57 46.79 8.53
N GLU A 309 -1.14 47.02 7.30
CA GLU A 309 -0.23 48.12 6.95
C GLU A 309 -0.79 49.48 7.36
N GLN A 310 -2.07 49.75 7.10
CA GLN A 310 -2.72 51.00 7.47
C GLN A 310 -2.91 51.13 8.99
N ARG A 311 -3.06 50.02 9.72
CA ARG A 311 -3.11 50.02 11.18
C ARG A 311 -1.73 50.35 11.77
N GLU A 312 -0.68 49.82 11.18
CA GLU A 312 0.70 50.08 11.61
C GLU A 312 1.13 51.52 11.33
N ILE A 313 0.85 52.07 10.14
CA ILE A 313 1.13 53.50 9.84
C ILE A 313 0.40 54.40 10.84
N ARG A 314 -0.86 54.08 11.18
CA ARG A 314 -1.62 54.82 12.20
C ARG A 314 -1.01 54.69 13.59
N ALA A 315 -0.47 53.53 13.94
CA ALA A 315 0.22 53.33 15.22
C ALA A 315 1.51 54.16 15.28
N GLN A 316 2.32 54.14 14.22
CA GLN A 316 3.51 54.98 14.10
C GLN A 316 3.19 56.46 14.21
N MET A 317 2.21 56.97 13.45
CA MET A 317 1.79 58.38 13.54
C MET A 317 1.26 58.76 14.93
N ALA A 318 0.56 57.84 15.61
CA ALA A 318 0.07 58.07 16.96
C ALA A 318 1.22 58.11 17.99
N GLU A 319 2.23 57.28 17.82
CA GLU A 319 3.45 57.28 18.63
C GLU A 319 4.26 58.55 18.44
N GLU A 320 4.50 58.95 17.18
CA GLU A 320 5.16 60.22 16.86
C GLU A 320 4.42 61.41 17.47
N LYS A 321 3.09 61.42 17.37
CA LYS A 321 2.26 62.48 17.97
C LYS A 321 2.35 62.50 19.50
N ARG A 322 2.45 61.35 20.16
CA ARG A 322 2.63 61.27 21.62
C ARG A 322 3.99 61.78 22.04
N ALA A 323 5.05 61.38 21.35
CA ALA A 323 6.40 61.87 21.61
C ALA A 323 6.46 63.39 21.43
N GLN A 324 5.87 63.93 20.36
CA GLN A 324 5.79 65.38 20.16
C GLN A 324 5.00 66.08 21.27
N ALA A 325 3.86 65.52 21.69
CA ALA A 325 3.06 66.10 22.76
C ALA A 325 3.79 66.10 24.12
N GLU A 326 4.63 65.10 24.38
CA GLU A 326 5.48 65.02 25.58
C GLU A 326 6.57 66.09 25.57
N ILE A 327 7.25 66.28 24.43
CA ILE A 327 8.20 67.38 24.21
C ILE A 327 7.52 68.73 24.41
N ASP A 328 6.35 68.94 23.80
CA ASP A 328 5.58 70.18 23.93
C ASP A 328 5.10 70.40 25.38
N ARG A 329 4.89 69.34 26.17
CA ARG A 329 4.53 69.43 27.59
C ARG A 329 5.74 69.83 28.42
N ALA A 330 6.88 69.18 28.22
CA ALA A 330 8.14 69.52 28.89
C ALA A 330 8.56 70.96 28.60
N LEU A 331 8.40 71.44 27.36
CA LEU A 331 8.69 72.82 26.98
C LEU A 331 7.80 73.81 27.75
N ARG A 332 6.48 73.54 27.81
CA ARG A 332 5.54 74.38 28.57
C ARG A 332 5.82 74.37 30.07
N GLU A 333 6.14 73.22 30.64
CA GLU A 333 6.50 73.10 32.06
C GLU A 333 7.76 73.92 32.39
N ALA A 334 8.78 73.89 31.50
CA ALA A 334 9.98 74.69 31.64
C ALA A 334 9.70 76.20 31.52
N GLU A 335 8.92 76.64 30.52
CA GLU A 335 8.50 78.05 30.37
C GLU A 335 7.72 78.55 31.60
N ASP A 336 6.84 77.73 32.16
CA ASP A 336 6.08 78.06 33.37
C ASP A 336 6.95 78.12 34.63
N GLU A 337 8.00 77.31 34.72
CA GLU A 337 8.99 77.36 35.81
C GLU A 337 9.85 78.61 35.70
N GLU A 338 10.38 78.93 34.51
CA GLU A 338 11.11 80.18 34.24
C GLU A 338 10.28 81.41 34.60
N ARG A 339 9.01 81.45 34.15
CA ARG A 339 8.08 82.56 34.44
C ARG A 339 7.80 82.71 35.94
N ARG A 340 7.70 81.60 36.69
CA ARG A 340 7.50 81.63 38.15
C ARG A 340 8.74 82.12 38.87
N ALA A 341 9.93 81.62 38.49
CA ALA A 341 11.21 82.04 39.06
C ALA A 341 11.45 83.54 38.81
N GLN A 342 11.21 84.02 37.58
CA GLN A 342 11.35 85.44 37.23
C GLN A 342 10.42 86.33 38.07
N LYS A 343 9.14 85.96 38.20
CA LYS A 343 8.18 86.71 39.02
C LYS A 343 8.56 86.76 40.50
N ALA A 344 9.08 85.66 41.04
CA ALA A 344 9.53 85.60 42.43
C ALA A 344 10.73 86.52 42.67
N LEU A 345 11.68 86.51 41.74
CA LEU A 345 12.87 87.36 41.76
C LEU A 345 12.51 88.85 41.62
N ASP A 346 11.63 89.21 40.70
CA ASP A 346 11.15 90.60 40.53
C ASP A 346 10.44 91.11 41.79
N LYS A 347 9.65 90.27 42.44
CA LYS A 347 8.97 90.60 43.70
C LYS A 347 9.97 90.79 44.83
N ALA A 348 10.95 89.90 44.97
CA ALA A 348 12.00 90.00 45.97
C ALA A 348 12.84 91.28 45.80
N ARG A 349 13.19 91.64 44.55
CA ARG A 349 13.90 92.90 44.22
C ARG A 349 13.07 94.13 44.60
N LYS A 350 11.79 94.19 44.23
CA LYS A 350 10.90 95.31 44.60
C LYS A 350 10.68 95.45 46.11
N GLU A 351 10.56 94.34 46.82
CA GLU A 351 10.44 94.35 48.29
C GLU A 351 11.71 94.85 48.97
N MET A 352 12.88 94.46 48.45
CA MET A 352 14.17 94.98 48.92
C MET A 352 14.29 96.49 48.65
N GLU A 353 13.95 96.95 47.44
CA GLU A 353 14.07 98.35 47.03
C GLU A 353 13.15 99.29 47.83
N SER A 354 11.91 98.85 48.10
CA SER A 354 10.93 99.62 48.86
C SER A 354 11.22 99.70 50.37
N LYS A 355 11.90 98.69 50.94
CA LYS A 355 12.20 98.60 52.37
C LYS A 355 13.64 98.97 52.72
N LEU A 356 14.51 99.20 51.73
CA LEU A 356 15.93 99.51 51.89
C LEU A 356 16.20 100.66 52.88
N ALA A 357 15.32 101.67 52.89
CA ALA A 357 15.43 102.84 53.76
C ALA A 357 15.01 102.59 55.23
N GLN A 358 14.39 101.45 55.56
CA GLN A 358 13.85 101.11 56.87
C GLN A 358 14.46 99.84 57.50
N MET A 359 15.41 99.20 56.83
CA MET A 359 15.97 97.90 57.24
C MET A 359 17.27 98.04 58.03
N THR A 360 17.47 97.15 59.01
CA THR A 360 18.75 96.99 59.69
C THR A 360 19.74 96.21 58.82
N ALA A 361 21.05 96.36 59.07
CA ALA A 361 22.10 95.69 58.28
C ALA A 361 21.91 94.16 58.16
N GLU A 362 21.44 93.51 59.24
CA GLU A 362 21.17 92.06 59.27
C GLU A 362 19.96 91.65 58.41
N GLN A 363 18.95 92.53 58.29
CA GLN A 363 17.80 92.29 57.41
C GLN A 363 18.18 92.47 55.93
N VAL A 364 19.05 93.44 55.63
CA VAL A 364 19.58 93.63 54.27
C VAL A 364 20.36 92.38 53.82
N GLU A 365 21.19 91.81 54.69
CA GLU A 365 21.96 90.59 54.39
C GLU A 365 21.06 89.37 54.11
N LYS A 366 20.00 89.15 54.91
CA LYS A 366 19.03 88.07 54.66
C LYS A 366 18.28 88.23 53.34
N HIS A 367 17.88 89.46 53.00
CA HIS A 367 17.19 89.73 51.74
C HIS A 367 18.14 89.61 50.53
N GLN A 368 19.40 90.01 50.68
CA GLN A 368 20.44 89.80 49.67
C GLN A 368 20.68 88.31 49.41
N ALA A 369 20.79 87.50 50.46
CA ALA A 369 20.92 86.04 50.34
C ALA A 369 19.71 85.41 49.64
N LYS A 370 18.49 85.88 49.94
CA LYS A 370 17.26 85.43 49.29
C LYS A 370 17.22 85.78 47.80
N VAL A 371 17.70 86.96 47.41
CA VAL A 371 17.80 87.36 46.00
C VAL A 371 18.82 86.49 45.28
N SER A 372 19.98 86.23 45.89
CA SER A 372 21.01 85.35 45.30
C SER A 372 20.53 83.90 45.13
N GLU A 373 19.77 83.36 46.09
CA GLU A 373 19.12 82.04 45.99
C GLU A 373 18.11 82.00 44.83
N LEU A 374 17.30 83.05 44.66
CA LEU A 374 16.34 83.17 43.57
C LEU A 374 17.01 83.39 42.20
N GLU A 375 18.15 84.08 42.16
CA GLU A 375 18.97 84.25 40.95
C GLU A 375 19.55 82.91 40.48
N HIS A 376 20.10 82.11 41.41
CA HIS A 376 20.56 80.76 41.10
C HIS A 376 19.42 79.85 40.64
N ALA A 377 18.25 79.93 41.28
CA ALA A 377 17.06 79.17 40.86
C ALA A 377 16.56 79.57 39.47
N LEU A 378 16.65 80.85 39.10
CA LEU A 378 16.32 81.32 37.75
C LEU A 378 17.34 80.83 36.71
N GLU A 379 18.63 80.84 37.04
CA GLU A 379 19.69 80.35 36.16
C GLU A 379 19.55 78.84 35.90
N GLU A 380 19.24 78.04 36.93
CA GLU A 380 18.91 76.63 36.78
C GLU A 380 17.67 76.40 35.90
N ALA A 381 16.62 77.22 36.06
CA ALA A 381 15.42 77.13 35.24
C ALA A 381 15.70 77.46 33.76
N LEU A 382 16.48 78.50 33.49
CA LEU A 382 16.91 78.88 32.13
C LEU A 382 17.79 77.82 31.47
N LEU A 383 18.68 77.19 32.24
CA LEU A 383 19.50 76.06 31.78
C LEU A 383 18.63 74.84 31.44
N LYS A 384 17.60 74.55 32.24
CA LYS A 384 16.62 73.49 31.95
C LYS A 384 15.80 73.81 30.70
N GLY A 385 15.34 75.05 30.54
CA GLY A 385 14.60 75.50 29.36
C GLY A 385 15.43 75.43 28.09
N GLN A 386 16.68 75.90 28.10
CA GLN A 386 17.59 75.77 26.95
C GLN A 386 17.86 74.31 26.58
N LYS A 387 18.04 73.43 27.58
CA LYS A 387 18.19 71.98 27.33
C LYS A 387 16.93 71.39 26.70
N ALA A 388 15.75 71.73 27.21
CA ALA A 388 14.47 71.28 26.66
C ALA A 388 14.25 71.79 25.22
N LEU A 389 14.59 73.05 24.95
CA LEU A 389 14.42 73.68 23.64
C LEU A 389 15.43 73.15 22.60
N SER A 390 16.67 72.89 23.02
CA SER A 390 17.67 72.18 22.19
C SER A 390 17.22 70.76 21.87
N MET A 391 16.67 70.03 22.85
CA MET A 391 16.12 68.68 22.65
C MET A 391 14.92 68.70 21.71
N ALA A 392 14.05 69.70 21.80
CA ALA A 392 12.86 69.85 20.97
C ALA A 392 13.16 70.19 19.50
N GLN A 393 14.20 70.99 19.23
CA GLN A 393 14.58 71.38 17.87
C GLN A 393 15.24 70.26 17.06
N GLN A 394 15.65 69.19 17.71
CA GLN A 394 16.37 68.09 17.11
C GLN A 394 15.44 66.91 16.76
N THR A 395 14.53 67.15 15.82
CA THR A 395 13.45 66.22 15.44
C THR A 395 13.90 64.88 14.83
N LYS A 396 15.19 64.71 14.53
CA LYS A 396 15.79 63.46 14.00
C LYS A 396 16.55 62.63 15.04
N ARG A 397 16.88 63.22 16.20
CA ARG A 397 17.65 62.56 17.25
C ARG A 397 16.77 61.55 17.98
N GLY A 398 17.38 60.45 18.39
CA GLY A 398 16.70 59.39 19.12
C GLY A 398 17.65 58.29 19.55
N HIS A 399 17.07 57.21 20.05
CA HIS A 399 17.82 56.02 20.45
C HIS A 399 17.40 54.83 19.59
N VAL A 400 18.37 54.11 19.05
CA VAL A 400 18.16 52.78 18.46
C VAL A 400 18.39 51.75 19.57
N TYR A 401 17.40 50.92 19.85
CA TYR A 401 17.48 49.87 20.85
C TYR A 401 17.59 48.50 20.21
N VAL A 402 18.34 47.61 20.87
CA VAL A 402 18.43 46.19 20.55
C VAL A 402 17.92 45.43 21.76
N ILE A 403 16.83 44.67 21.60
CA ILE A 403 16.17 43.94 22.69
C ILE A 403 15.88 42.50 22.29
N SER A 404 15.86 41.58 23.25
CA SER A 404 15.52 40.17 23.02
C SER A 404 14.49 39.67 24.04
N ASN A 405 13.82 38.56 23.72
CA ASN A 405 12.91 37.89 24.64
C ASN A 405 12.96 36.39 24.39
N ILE A 406 13.89 35.72 25.08
CA ILE A 406 14.15 34.29 24.94
C ILE A 406 12.89 33.47 25.20
N GLY A 407 12.09 33.86 26.20
CA GLY A 407 10.90 33.12 26.59
C GLY A 407 9.77 33.14 25.56
N SER A 408 9.73 34.15 24.69
CA SER A 408 8.66 34.31 23.68
C SER A 408 9.13 33.95 22.27
N PHE A 409 10.38 34.26 21.91
CA PHE A 409 10.89 34.15 20.55
C PHE A 409 12.04 33.14 20.37
N GLY A 410 12.62 32.63 21.47
CA GLY A 410 13.77 31.73 21.44
C GLY A 410 15.11 32.45 21.45
N ASP A 411 16.18 31.66 21.36
CA ASP A 411 17.56 32.16 21.33
C ASP A 411 17.88 32.82 19.97
N ASP A 412 18.83 33.75 19.98
CA ASP A 412 19.31 34.50 18.78
C ASP A 412 18.22 35.27 18.00
N VAL A 413 17.09 35.58 18.64
CA VAL A 413 16.06 36.45 18.06
C VAL A 413 16.06 37.83 18.72
N PHE A 414 16.45 38.84 17.94
CA PHE A 414 16.58 40.22 18.40
C PHE A 414 15.62 41.14 17.67
N LYS A 415 15.07 42.11 18.40
CA LYS A 415 14.35 43.25 17.84
C LYS A 415 15.26 44.46 17.79
N ILE A 416 15.35 45.08 16.61
CA ILE A 416 16.07 46.34 16.40
C ILE A 416 15.03 47.40 16.03
N GLY A 417 14.88 48.43 16.85
CA GLY A 417 13.95 49.52 16.58
C GLY A 417 14.46 50.85 17.11
N MET A 418 13.75 51.94 16.80
CA MET A 418 14.08 53.27 17.32
C MET A 418 12.99 53.86 18.22
N THR A 419 13.40 54.79 19.07
CA THR A 419 12.52 55.58 19.94
C THR A 419 12.99 57.03 19.98
N ARG A 420 12.03 57.96 20.01
CA ARG A 420 12.28 59.41 20.18
C ARG A 420 11.82 59.92 21.54
N ARG A 421 11.51 59.01 22.47
CA ARG A 421 11.11 59.39 23.82
C ARG A 421 12.27 60.03 24.57
N LEU A 422 11.91 60.87 25.54
CA LEU A 422 12.85 61.46 26.49
C LEU A 422 13.58 60.37 27.29
N ASP A 423 12.83 59.37 27.78
CA ASP A 423 13.38 58.16 28.37
C ASP A 423 13.21 56.96 27.40
N PRO A 424 14.30 56.41 26.84
CA PRO A 424 14.26 55.24 25.97
C PRO A 424 13.71 53.98 26.65
N GLN A 425 13.90 53.84 27.97
CA GLN A 425 13.51 52.64 28.71
C GLN A 425 11.98 52.48 28.78
N ASP A 426 11.24 53.59 28.92
CA ASP A 426 9.78 53.59 28.90
C ASP A 426 9.19 52.91 27.65
N ARG A 427 9.86 53.05 26.50
CA ARG A 427 9.42 52.39 25.26
C ARG A 427 9.56 50.88 25.34
N VAL A 428 10.67 50.39 25.90
CA VAL A 428 10.92 48.94 26.04
C VAL A 428 9.91 48.33 26.99
N ASP A 429 9.61 49.00 28.11
CA ASP A 429 8.69 48.53 29.13
C ASP A 429 7.23 48.48 28.61
N GLU A 430 6.83 49.44 27.78
CA GLU A 430 5.54 49.39 27.08
C GLU A 430 5.44 48.24 26.08
N LEU A 431 6.50 47.99 25.31
CA LEU A 431 6.54 46.87 24.36
C LEU A 431 6.44 45.53 25.09
N GLY A 432 7.11 45.41 26.24
CA GLY A 432 7.09 44.22 27.09
C GLY A 432 5.74 43.98 27.75
N SER A 433 5.14 45.01 28.33
CA SER A 433 3.89 44.90 29.12
C SER A 433 2.65 44.60 28.29
N ALA A 434 2.58 45.06 27.05
CA ALA A 434 1.37 44.96 26.24
C ALA A 434 1.27 43.69 25.39
N SER A 435 2.41 43.08 25.00
CA SER A 435 2.45 42.22 23.80
C SER A 435 3.09 40.85 23.98
N VAL A 436 3.80 40.59 25.09
CA VAL A 436 4.59 39.37 25.29
C VAL A 436 4.48 38.81 26.72
N PRO A 437 4.56 37.48 26.92
CA PRO A 437 4.47 36.86 28.26
C PRO A 437 5.61 37.18 29.23
N PHE A 438 6.79 37.54 28.72
CA PHE A 438 7.97 37.88 29.51
C PHE A 438 8.47 39.27 29.11
N LEU A 439 9.18 39.97 30.00
CA LEU A 439 9.78 41.28 29.69
C LEU A 439 10.95 41.11 28.70
N PHE A 440 11.26 42.19 27.99
CA PHE A 440 12.41 42.22 27.09
C PHE A 440 13.71 42.44 27.87
N ASP A 441 14.77 41.72 27.49
CA ASP A 441 16.13 42.01 27.92
C ASP A 441 16.73 43.06 26.95
N VAL A 442 17.33 44.12 27.51
CA VAL A 442 17.98 45.18 26.73
C VAL A 442 19.44 44.82 26.49
N HIS A 443 19.86 44.83 25.23
CA HIS A 443 21.23 44.55 24.83
C HIS A 443 22.02 45.81 24.49
N ALA A 444 21.39 46.81 23.89
CA ALA A 444 22.02 48.09 23.59
C ALA A 444 20.99 49.22 23.51
N MET A 445 21.40 50.42 23.94
CA MET A 445 20.67 51.68 23.78
C MET A 445 21.59 52.69 23.12
N ILE A 446 21.43 52.89 21.83
CA ILE A 446 22.40 53.59 20.98
C ILE A 446 21.86 54.96 20.65
N PHE A 447 22.49 55.99 21.19
CA PHE A 447 22.16 57.37 20.83
C PHE A 447 22.58 57.68 19.39
N SER A 448 21.69 58.27 18.60
CA SER A 448 21.99 58.68 17.22
C SER A 448 21.40 60.04 16.90
N GLU A 449 22.16 60.83 16.13
CA GLU A 449 21.74 62.12 15.59
C GLU A 449 20.60 61.99 14.56
N ASP A 450 20.59 60.86 13.83
CA ASP A 450 19.55 60.46 12.87
C ASP A 450 19.20 58.98 13.14
N ALA A 451 18.41 58.74 14.19
CA ALA A 451 18.01 57.39 14.58
C ALA A 451 17.24 56.63 13.48
N PRO A 452 16.33 57.26 12.71
CA PRO A 452 15.66 56.59 11.59
C PRO A 452 16.61 56.10 10.49
N ALA A 453 17.65 56.87 10.15
CA ALA A 453 18.63 56.47 9.15
C ALA A 453 19.44 55.26 9.64
N MET A 454 19.90 55.28 10.89
CA MET A 454 20.65 54.18 11.50
C MET A 454 19.83 52.89 11.57
N GLU A 455 18.57 52.96 12.02
CA GLU A 455 17.65 51.84 12.04
C GLU A 455 17.46 51.23 10.64
N SER A 456 17.21 52.07 9.64
CA SER A 456 17.01 51.62 8.26
C SER A 456 18.23 50.88 7.70
N MET A 457 19.44 51.35 8.02
CA MET A 457 20.68 50.68 7.62
C MET A 457 20.82 49.29 8.25
N LEU A 458 20.55 49.16 9.56
CA LEU A 458 20.57 47.87 10.25
C LEU A 458 19.50 46.92 9.70
N HIS A 459 18.30 47.42 9.43
CA HIS A 459 17.21 46.64 8.84
C HIS A 459 17.52 46.14 7.44
N GLN A 460 18.25 46.93 6.65
CA GLN A 460 18.72 46.53 5.32
C GLN A 460 19.84 45.49 5.43
N ARG A 461 20.78 45.68 6.36
CA ARG A 461 21.90 44.75 6.61
C ARG A 461 21.42 43.35 6.98
N PHE A 462 20.36 43.25 7.78
CA PHE A 462 19.80 41.99 8.27
C PHE A 462 18.52 41.55 7.55
N ASN A 463 18.28 42.07 6.34
CA ASN A 463 17.00 41.83 5.65
C ASN A 463 16.74 40.35 5.32
N GLU A 464 17.79 39.57 5.07
CA GLU A 464 17.69 38.13 4.80
C GLU A 464 17.44 37.29 6.06
N GLN A 465 17.85 37.79 7.23
CA GLN A 465 17.67 37.11 8.51
C GLN A 465 16.39 37.51 9.26
N ARG A 466 15.41 38.11 8.59
CA ARG A 466 14.14 38.49 9.24
C ARG A 466 13.37 37.27 9.73
N THR A 467 12.84 37.34 10.95
CA THR A 467 11.95 36.30 11.50
C THR A 467 10.62 36.22 10.75
N ASN A 468 10.10 37.36 10.26
CA ASN A 468 8.86 37.42 9.48
C ASN A 468 9.16 37.83 8.03
N LEU A 469 9.00 36.89 7.10
CA LEU A 469 9.25 37.10 5.67
C LEU A 469 8.04 37.69 4.92
N VAL A 470 6.85 37.61 5.51
CA VAL A 470 5.60 38.12 4.91
C VAL A 470 5.41 39.58 5.29
N ASN A 471 5.49 39.92 6.57
CA ASN A 471 5.41 41.30 7.05
C ASN A 471 6.81 41.80 7.44
N LYS A 472 7.49 42.45 6.49
CA LYS A 472 8.84 43.02 6.66
C LYS A 472 8.89 44.24 7.59
N ARG A 473 7.75 44.78 8.04
CA ARG A 473 7.71 45.83 9.06
C ARG A 473 7.84 45.30 10.47
N LYS A 474 7.82 43.97 10.66
CA LYS A 474 8.21 43.35 11.93
C LYS A 474 9.72 43.25 11.99
N GLU A 475 10.30 44.01 12.91
CA GLU A 475 11.74 44.27 13.00
C GLU A 475 12.42 43.25 13.93
N PHE A 476 12.07 41.97 13.78
CA PHE A 476 12.70 40.86 14.49
C PHE A 476 13.61 40.11 13.51
N PHE A 477 14.80 39.77 13.99
CA PHE A 477 15.87 39.18 13.20
C PHE A 477 16.47 37.98 13.93
N ASN A 478 16.71 36.90 13.19
CA ASN A 478 17.37 35.69 13.68
C ASN A 478 18.87 35.79 13.36
N VAL A 479 19.61 36.45 14.24
CA VAL A 479 21.02 36.84 14.05
C VAL A 479 21.75 36.75 15.37
N LYS A 480 23.07 36.52 15.34
CA LYS A 480 23.85 36.53 16.57
C LYS A 480 24.07 37.96 17.05
N LEU A 481 24.12 38.14 18.36
CA LEU A 481 24.41 39.45 18.96
C LEU A 481 25.78 39.99 18.52
N SER A 482 26.76 39.11 18.28
CA SER A 482 28.07 39.48 17.71
C SER A 482 27.93 40.22 16.39
N ASP A 483 27.06 39.72 15.52
CA ASP A 483 26.89 40.26 14.17
C ASP A 483 26.20 41.63 14.21
N ILE A 484 25.26 41.81 15.15
CA ILE A 484 24.63 43.11 15.43
C ILE A 484 25.67 44.09 15.97
N LYS A 485 26.52 43.66 16.90
CA LYS A 485 27.57 44.48 17.50
C LYS A 485 28.55 44.99 16.44
N ASP A 486 29.01 44.10 15.56
CA ASP A 486 29.89 44.45 14.45
C ASP A 486 29.24 45.47 13.50
N ALA A 487 27.98 45.22 13.11
CA ALA A 487 27.22 46.14 12.25
C ALA A 487 27.01 47.52 12.89
N VAL A 488 26.78 47.58 14.21
CA VAL A 488 26.61 48.84 14.95
C VAL A 488 27.94 49.59 15.03
N PHE A 489 29.06 48.90 15.30
CA PHE A 489 30.38 49.51 15.35
C PHE A 489 30.83 50.08 14.00
N GLU A 490 30.46 49.44 12.88
CA GLU A 490 30.69 49.98 11.54
C GLU A 490 29.92 51.29 11.27
N ILE A 491 28.72 51.45 11.86
CA ILE A 491 27.81 52.58 11.58
C ILE A 491 28.01 53.74 12.56
N ALA A 492 28.11 53.46 13.85
CA ALA A 492 28.11 54.46 14.94
C ALA A 492 29.48 54.61 15.62
N GLY A 493 30.46 53.75 15.32
CA GLY A 493 31.76 53.71 15.98
C GLY A 493 31.78 52.83 17.24
N ASN A 494 32.96 52.67 17.84
CA ASN A 494 33.22 51.71 18.94
C ASN A 494 32.78 52.19 20.34
N ASP A 495 32.04 53.29 20.45
CA ASP A 495 31.68 53.92 21.74
C ASP A 495 30.27 53.51 22.23
N VAL A 496 29.89 52.26 21.95
CA VAL A 496 28.54 51.73 22.26
C VAL A 496 28.66 50.56 23.23
N ASP A 497 27.98 50.70 24.38
CA ASP A 497 27.90 49.65 25.39
C ASP A 497 26.90 48.56 24.99
N PHE A 498 27.37 47.31 25.01
CA PHE A 498 26.54 46.13 24.77
C PHE A 498 26.50 45.22 25.99
N ILE A 499 25.29 44.80 26.35
CA ILE A 499 25.03 43.77 27.36
C ILE A 499 24.94 42.43 26.62
N GLU A 500 25.97 41.62 26.74
CA GLU A 500 26.06 40.35 25.98
C GLU A 500 25.17 39.24 26.56
N THR A 501 24.85 39.32 27.86
CA THR A 501 24.09 38.28 28.56
C THR A 501 22.66 38.73 28.78
N ALA A 502 21.70 38.06 28.13
CA ALA A 502 20.28 38.18 28.47
C ALA A 502 19.99 37.52 29.83
N THR A 503 19.30 38.21 30.72
CA THR A 503 19.01 37.69 32.07
C THR A 503 17.82 36.72 32.06
N ALA A 504 16.80 37.03 31.26
CA ALA A 504 15.57 36.26 31.10
C ALA A 504 15.02 35.66 32.42
N GLN A 505 15.08 36.45 33.50
CA GLN A 505 14.89 35.96 34.87
C GLN A 505 13.53 35.24 35.04
N HIS A 506 12.43 35.90 34.66
CA HIS A 506 11.07 35.35 34.78
C HIS A 506 10.88 34.05 33.98
N TYR A 507 11.59 33.90 32.84
CA TYR A 507 11.52 32.69 32.02
C TYR A 507 12.20 31.50 32.71
N TYR A 508 13.42 31.70 33.23
CA TYR A 508 14.15 30.64 33.94
C TYR A 508 13.46 30.25 35.25
N GLU A 509 12.90 31.21 35.99
CA GLU A 509 12.07 30.94 37.17
C GLU A 509 10.83 30.10 36.80
N THR A 510 10.13 30.46 35.72
CA THR A 510 8.98 29.67 35.23
C THR A 510 9.39 28.25 34.85
N LYS A 511 10.54 28.07 34.19
CA LYS A 511 11.07 26.75 33.82
C LYS A 511 11.43 25.92 35.06
N ALA A 512 12.03 26.54 36.08
CA ALA A 512 12.34 25.90 37.36
C ALA A 512 11.06 25.45 38.10
N ILE A 513 10.04 26.31 38.17
CA ILE A 513 8.75 25.98 38.80
C ILE A 513 8.05 24.83 38.06
N ARG A 514 8.06 24.84 36.72
CA ARG A 514 7.49 23.74 35.92
C ARG A 514 8.21 22.42 36.17
N LYS A 515 9.54 22.44 36.26
CA LYS A 515 10.34 21.26 36.58
C LYS A 515 10.00 20.72 37.97
N GLN A 516 9.96 21.58 38.98
CA GLN A 516 9.53 21.20 40.35
C GLN A 516 8.12 20.59 40.37
N LYS A 517 7.16 21.17 39.63
CA LYS A 517 5.80 20.60 39.52
C LYS A 517 5.79 19.23 38.83
N ALA A 518 6.56 19.06 37.76
CA ALA A 518 6.68 17.77 37.08
C ALA A 518 7.29 16.71 38.00
N ASP A 519 8.34 17.07 38.75
CA ASP A 519 8.98 16.20 39.72
C ASP A 519 8.00 15.81 40.85
N ILE A 520 7.17 16.74 41.35
CA ILE A 520 6.13 16.45 42.35
C ILE A 520 5.04 15.50 41.81
N ILE A 521 4.62 15.66 40.55
CA ILE A 521 3.61 14.77 39.92
C ILE A 521 4.17 13.36 39.72
N SER A 522 5.46 13.22 39.44
CA SER A 522 6.12 11.91 39.26
C SER A 522 6.26 11.09 40.56
N VAL A 523 6.14 11.74 41.72
CA VAL A 523 6.27 11.09 43.05
C VAL A 523 4.92 10.60 43.58
N VAL A 524 3.80 10.96 42.96
CA VAL A 524 2.49 10.38 43.29
C VAL A 524 2.37 9.03 42.57
N PRO A 525 2.23 7.89 43.27
CA PRO A 525 2.03 6.61 42.60
C PRO A 525 0.72 6.69 41.82
N GLN A 526 0.79 6.56 40.50
CA GLN A 526 -0.40 6.37 39.68
C GLN A 526 -0.98 4.99 40.04
N GLU A 527 -2.14 4.96 40.71
CA GLU A 527 -2.98 3.77 40.70
C GLU A 527 -3.39 3.50 39.24
N GLU A 528 -2.73 2.54 38.60
CA GLU A 528 -3.15 1.99 37.32
C GLU A 528 -4.53 1.34 37.48
N LYS A 529 -5.59 2.12 37.25
CA LYS A 529 -6.91 1.55 36.99
C LYS A 529 -6.91 0.97 35.58
N LEU A 530 -6.58 -0.32 35.50
CA LEU A 530 -6.81 -1.12 34.30
C LEU A 530 -8.28 -0.97 33.84
N PRO A 531 -8.54 -0.69 32.54
CA PRO A 531 -9.89 -0.58 32.04
C PRO A 531 -10.58 -1.96 32.06
N ARG A 532 -11.73 -2.04 32.73
CA ARG A 532 -12.62 -3.21 32.71
C ARG A 532 -13.25 -3.37 31.32
N PHE A 533 -12.56 -4.07 30.43
CA PHE A 533 -13.14 -4.62 29.20
C PHE A 533 -12.80 -6.11 29.11
N ALA A 534 -13.41 -6.91 29.97
CA ALA A 534 -13.43 -8.36 29.83
C ALA A 534 -14.56 -8.96 30.65
N ASP A 535 -15.81 -8.56 30.37
CA ASP A 535 -17.02 -9.28 30.81
C ASP A 535 -18.06 -9.20 29.67
N ALA A 536 -17.64 -9.60 28.46
CA ALA A 536 -18.54 -9.84 27.32
C ALA A 536 -17.81 -10.60 26.21
N ILE A 537 -17.44 -11.86 26.45
CA ILE A 537 -17.40 -12.92 25.43
C ILE A 537 -17.95 -14.18 26.06
#